data_AF-X1VP15-F1
#
_entry.id   AF-X1VP15-F1
#
_cell.length_a   1.000
_cell.length_b   1.000
_cell.length_c   1.000
_cell.angle_alpha   90.00
_cell.angle_beta   90.00
_cell.angle_gamma   90.00
#
_symmetry.space_group_name_H-M   'P 1'
#
loop_
_entity.id
_entity.type
_entity.pdbx_description
1 polymer ?
#
loop_
_entity_poly.entity_id
_entity_poly.type
_entity_poly.pdbx_seq_one_letter_code
_entity_poly.pdbx_strand_id
1 'polypeptide(L)'
;DLIFFHLLLILSAIEIDDNQQIENSMMEISKFAHKWPWTEFFRRFGEAIILKNKRRVKYRFQAQQIFEEILKKKFDYQLEFMIQVNLCDLLLEELKYSGSEEILIEIQDLLNRISDVAIKQRSITTLVDLYSLQAKLALIEGNAELSKELLTKALTIAENKGLELLSEKLILQQNQLFNQLEEWKALFIQNSKLQERIEILNLKEYITEAISEVLEKKFKIEKKYNIFYKDLLMEY
;
A
#
# COMPACT_ATOMS: atom_id res chain seq x y z
N ASP A 1 -5.65 -22.65 -3.28
CA ASP A 1 -4.33 -22.94 -2.71
C ASP A 1 -3.19 -22.84 -3.74
N LEU A 2 -3.19 -23.62 -4.84
CA LEU A 2 -2.09 -23.57 -5.83
C LEU A 2 -1.94 -22.24 -6.58
N ILE A 3 -3.03 -21.60 -7.00
CA ILE A 3 -2.96 -20.28 -7.70
C ILE A 3 -2.34 -19.21 -6.80
N PHE A 4 -2.75 -19.20 -5.52
CA PHE A 4 -2.23 -18.28 -4.53
C PHE A 4 -0.74 -18.53 -4.27
N PHE A 5 -0.34 -19.80 -4.19
CA PHE A 5 1.07 -20.18 -4.09
C PHE A 5 1.91 -19.62 -5.25
N HIS A 6 1.44 -19.73 -6.49
CA HIS A 6 2.15 -19.13 -7.63
C HIS A 6 2.19 -17.60 -7.59
N LEU A 7 1.15 -16.95 -7.06
CA LEU A 7 1.18 -15.50 -6.84
C LEU A 7 2.24 -15.11 -5.79
N LEU A 8 2.37 -15.87 -4.71
CA LEU A 8 3.44 -15.67 -3.72
C LEU A 8 4.82 -15.87 -4.34
N LEU A 9 4.99 -16.88 -5.20
CA LEU A 9 6.24 -17.10 -5.92
C LEU A 9 6.58 -15.93 -6.84
N ILE A 10 5.60 -15.33 -7.52
CA ILE A 10 5.81 -14.11 -8.32
C ILE A 10 6.32 -12.97 -7.44
N LEU A 11 5.68 -12.74 -6.28
CA LEU A 11 6.10 -11.68 -5.35
C LEU A 11 7.54 -11.88 -4.87
N SER A 12 7.88 -13.09 -4.41
CA SER A 12 9.25 -13.41 -3.98
C SER A 12 10.26 -13.34 -5.12
N ALA A 13 9.90 -13.79 -6.32
CA ALA A 13 10.79 -13.75 -7.48
C ALA A 13 11.09 -12.31 -7.94
N ILE A 14 10.13 -11.39 -7.80
CA ILE A 14 10.34 -9.96 -8.05
C ILE A 14 11.39 -9.39 -7.10
N GLU A 15 11.39 -9.77 -5.82
CA GLU A 15 12.36 -9.26 -4.83
C GLU A 15 13.80 -9.67 -5.13
N ILE A 16 14.00 -10.81 -5.80
CA ILE A 16 15.32 -11.36 -6.16
C ILE A 16 15.65 -11.27 -7.65
N ASP A 17 14.85 -10.53 -8.43
CA ASP A 17 14.99 -10.38 -9.89
C ASP A 17 15.01 -11.71 -10.69
N ASP A 18 14.33 -12.77 -10.22
CA ASP A 18 14.23 -14.08 -10.89
C ASP A 18 13.13 -14.10 -11.94
N ASN A 19 13.44 -13.57 -13.12
CA ASN A 19 12.49 -13.49 -14.25
C ASN A 19 11.99 -14.87 -14.71
N GLN A 20 12.82 -15.91 -14.62
CA GLN A 20 12.42 -17.27 -15.03
C GLN A 20 11.32 -17.81 -14.11
N GLN A 21 11.46 -17.59 -12.80
CA GLN A 21 10.44 -18.00 -11.83
C GLN A 21 9.14 -17.22 -12.00
N ILE A 22 9.21 -15.93 -12.34
CA ILE A 22 8.02 -15.12 -12.68
C ILE A 22 7.29 -15.71 -13.88
N GLU A 23 7.99 -15.99 -14.98
CA GLU A 23 7.41 -16.55 -16.20
C GLU A 23 6.80 -17.94 -15.96
N ASN A 24 7.52 -18.82 -15.26
CA ASN A 24 7.03 -20.15 -14.89
C ASN A 24 5.74 -20.07 -14.08
N SER A 25 5.70 -19.19 -13.08
CA SER A 25 4.52 -19.03 -12.20
C SER A 25 3.32 -18.45 -12.96
N MET A 26 3.54 -17.48 -13.84
CA MET A 26 2.50 -16.92 -14.71
C MET A 26 1.93 -17.96 -15.69
N MET A 27 2.80 -18.81 -16.25
CA MET A 27 2.39 -19.91 -17.11
C MET A 27 1.52 -20.92 -16.33
N GLU A 28 1.92 -21.29 -15.12
CA GLU A 28 1.10 -22.18 -14.27
C GLU A 28 -0.27 -21.57 -13.94
N ILE A 29 -0.34 -20.30 -13.52
CA ILE A 29 -1.63 -19.61 -13.30
C ILE A 29 -2.50 -19.66 -14.56
N SER A 30 -1.91 -19.46 -15.74
CA SER A 30 -2.61 -19.45 -17.02
C SER A 30 -3.19 -20.82 -17.40
N LYS A 31 -2.57 -21.93 -16.99
CA LYS A 31 -3.13 -23.28 -17.22
C LYS A 31 -4.47 -23.48 -16.50
N PHE A 32 -4.72 -22.74 -15.42
CA PHE A 32 -5.98 -22.78 -14.69
C PHE A 32 -7.04 -21.84 -15.26
N ALA A 33 -6.68 -20.94 -16.20
CA ALA A 33 -7.56 -19.91 -16.78
C ALA A 33 -8.92 -20.44 -17.26
N HIS A 34 -8.92 -21.63 -17.88
CA HIS A 34 -10.13 -22.24 -18.44
C HIS A 34 -10.98 -22.98 -17.42
N LYS A 35 -10.43 -23.30 -16.25
CA LYS A 35 -11.11 -24.13 -15.26
C LYS A 35 -11.95 -23.32 -14.28
N TRP A 36 -11.61 -22.05 -14.03
CA TRP A 36 -12.26 -21.29 -12.97
C TRP A 36 -12.36 -19.78 -13.24
N PRO A 37 -13.49 -19.10 -12.97
CA PRO A 37 -13.61 -17.66 -13.25
C PRO A 37 -12.59 -16.75 -12.53
N TRP A 38 -12.18 -17.10 -11.32
CA TRP A 38 -11.21 -16.33 -10.52
C TRP A 38 -9.75 -16.42 -11.00
N THR A 39 -9.38 -17.35 -11.89
CA THR A 39 -7.99 -17.46 -12.36
C THR A 39 -7.62 -16.30 -13.26
N GLU A 40 -8.59 -15.77 -14.02
CA GLU A 40 -8.37 -14.57 -14.81
C GLU A 40 -8.09 -13.36 -13.92
N PHE A 41 -8.73 -13.28 -12.74
CA PHE A 41 -8.39 -12.28 -11.74
C PHE A 41 -6.93 -12.42 -11.27
N PHE A 42 -6.51 -13.60 -10.82
CA PHE A 42 -5.16 -13.80 -10.31
C PHE A 42 -4.09 -13.62 -11.39
N ARG A 43 -4.38 -13.99 -12.64
CA ARG A 43 -3.52 -13.73 -13.80
C ARG A 43 -3.32 -12.22 -13.99
N ARG A 44 -4.40 -11.46 -14.04
CA ARG A 44 -4.35 -10.00 -14.19
C ARG A 44 -3.70 -9.31 -12.99
N PHE A 45 -3.97 -9.78 -11.78
CA PHE A 45 -3.35 -9.26 -10.56
C PHE A 45 -1.82 -9.49 -10.58
N GLY A 46 -1.39 -10.71 -10.91
CA GLY A 46 0.04 -11.03 -11.09
C GLY A 46 0.69 -10.18 -12.18
N GLU A 47 0.02 -10.01 -13.32
CA GLU A 47 0.48 -9.14 -14.41
C GLU A 47 0.67 -7.68 -13.94
N ALA A 48 -0.29 -7.11 -13.21
CA ALA A 48 -0.20 -5.76 -12.67
C ALA A 48 0.97 -5.61 -11.69
N ILE A 49 1.17 -6.59 -10.80
CA ILE A 49 2.29 -6.62 -9.86
C ILE A 49 3.64 -6.65 -10.58
N ILE A 50 3.78 -7.49 -11.62
CA ILE A 50 4.99 -7.55 -12.44
C ILE A 50 5.24 -6.20 -13.13
N LEU A 51 4.19 -5.60 -13.72
CA LEU A 51 4.28 -4.32 -14.42
C LEU A 51 4.65 -3.16 -13.49
N LYS A 52 4.06 -3.11 -12.30
CA LYS A 52 4.34 -2.11 -11.25
C LYS A 52 5.83 -2.08 -10.87
N ASN A 53 6.46 -3.25 -10.78
CA ASN A 53 7.86 -3.37 -10.41
C ASN A 53 8.84 -3.07 -11.56
N LYS A 54 8.36 -2.87 -12.79
CA LYS A 54 9.24 -2.44 -13.89
C LYS A 54 9.66 -0.98 -13.72
N ARG A 55 10.87 -0.66 -14.21
CA ARG A 55 11.46 0.70 -14.10
C ARG A 55 10.77 1.77 -14.94
N ARG A 56 10.15 1.41 -16.07
CA ARG A 56 9.59 2.40 -17.01
C ARG A 56 8.19 2.82 -16.58
N VAL A 57 7.94 4.13 -16.51
CA VAL A 57 6.64 4.75 -16.18
C VAL A 57 5.47 4.16 -16.96
N LYS A 58 5.65 3.88 -18.27
CA LYS A 58 4.59 3.28 -19.10
C LYS A 58 4.03 1.96 -18.54
N TYR A 59 4.86 1.14 -17.87
CA TYR A 59 4.42 -0.13 -17.30
C TYR A 59 3.69 0.09 -15.97
N ARG A 60 4.09 1.10 -15.18
CA ARG A 60 3.40 1.49 -13.95
C ARG A 60 2.00 1.99 -14.24
N PHE A 61 1.85 2.82 -15.28
CA PHE A 61 0.55 3.26 -15.77
C PHE A 61 -0.33 2.08 -16.22
N GLN A 62 0.23 1.10 -16.94
CA GLN A 62 -0.51 -0.12 -17.29
C GLN A 62 -0.94 -0.93 -16.05
N ALA A 63 -0.08 -1.03 -15.03
CA ALA A 63 -0.42 -1.70 -13.78
C ALA A 63 -1.60 -1.01 -13.08
N GLN A 64 -1.59 0.32 -13.02
CA GLN A 64 -2.65 1.15 -12.44
C GLN A 64 -3.99 0.88 -13.14
N GLN A 65 -4.03 0.93 -14.47
CA GLN A 65 -5.23 0.61 -15.24
C GLN A 65 -5.77 -0.79 -14.94
N ILE A 66 -4.87 -1.78 -14.82
CA ILE A 66 -5.28 -3.14 -14.47
C ILE A 66 -5.87 -3.20 -13.06
N PHE A 67 -5.28 -2.54 -12.07
CA PHE A 67 -5.80 -2.51 -10.70
C PHE A 67 -7.15 -1.79 -10.60
N GLU A 68 -7.32 -0.66 -11.27
CA GLU A 68 -8.60 0.07 -11.35
C GLU A 68 -9.70 -0.80 -11.97
N GLU A 69 -9.40 -1.48 -13.08
CA GLU A 69 -10.34 -2.40 -13.71
C GLU A 69 -10.69 -3.58 -12.82
N ILE A 70 -9.72 -4.12 -12.09
CA ILE A 70 -9.94 -5.17 -11.12
C ILE A 70 -10.91 -4.65 -10.04
N LEU A 71 -10.66 -3.48 -9.44
CA LEU A 71 -11.48 -2.89 -8.37
C LEU A 71 -12.94 -2.62 -8.73
N LYS A 72 -13.29 -2.58 -10.02
CA LYS A 72 -14.69 -2.50 -10.47
C LYS A 72 -15.50 -3.76 -10.10
N LYS A 73 -14.83 -4.87 -9.78
CA LYS A 73 -15.43 -6.14 -9.35
C LYS A 73 -15.44 -6.21 -7.82
N LYS A 74 -16.42 -6.93 -7.27
CA LYS A 74 -16.49 -7.22 -5.83
C LYS A 74 -15.59 -8.40 -5.49
N PHE A 75 -14.77 -8.24 -4.45
CA PHE A 75 -13.94 -9.31 -3.89
C PHE A 75 -14.18 -9.43 -2.39
N ASP A 76 -13.56 -10.43 -1.77
CA ASP A 76 -13.41 -10.40 -0.32
C ASP A 76 -12.52 -9.23 0.11
N TYR A 77 -12.65 -8.85 1.38
CA TYR A 77 -11.95 -7.70 1.94
C TYR A 77 -10.42 -7.83 1.91
N GLN A 78 -9.84 -9.02 1.82
CA GLN A 78 -8.38 -9.18 1.82
C GLN A 78 -7.82 -8.88 0.44
N LEU A 79 -8.43 -9.43 -0.61
CA LEU A 79 -8.04 -9.13 -1.99
C LEU A 79 -8.28 -7.66 -2.33
N GLU A 80 -9.46 -7.12 -1.99
CA GLU A 80 -9.77 -5.70 -2.21
C GLU A 80 -8.71 -4.80 -1.56
N PHE A 81 -8.37 -5.08 -0.31
CA PHE A 81 -7.33 -4.36 0.42
C PHE A 81 -5.97 -4.41 -0.29
N MET A 82 -5.52 -5.59 -0.74
CA MET A 82 -4.26 -5.73 -1.46
C MET A 82 -4.22 -4.91 -2.77
N ILE A 83 -5.33 -4.89 -3.51
CA ILE A 83 -5.43 -4.16 -4.77
C ILE A 83 -5.40 -2.65 -4.49
N GLN A 84 -6.19 -2.18 -3.53
CA GLN A 84 -6.24 -0.77 -3.14
C GLN A 84 -4.87 -0.27 -2.67
N VAL A 85 -4.16 -1.06 -1.85
CA VAL A 85 -2.81 -0.72 -1.41
C VAL A 85 -1.84 -0.60 -2.60
N ASN A 86 -1.88 -1.54 -3.54
CA ASN A 86 -1.00 -1.50 -4.71
C ASN A 86 -1.31 -0.33 -5.65
N LEU A 87 -2.59 0.01 -5.81
CA LEU A 87 -3.02 1.19 -6.56
C LEU A 87 -2.59 2.49 -5.87
N CYS A 88 -2.72 2.56 -4.54
CA CYS A 88 -2.32 3.72 -3.75
C CYS A 88 -0.84 4.06 -3.92
N ASP A 89 0.03 3.04 -3.95
CA ASP A 89 1.46 3.19 -4.20
C ASP A 89 1.74 3.81 -5.59
N LEU A 90 1.04 3.32 -6.63
CA LEU A 90 1.16 3.84 -7.99
C LEU A 90 0.70 5.29 -8.10
N LEU A 91 -0.46 5.61 -7.51
CA LEU A 91 -0.99 6.98 -7.49
C LEU A 91 -0.09 7.94 -6.72
N LEU A 92 0.54 7.51 -5.63
CA LEU A 92 1.46 8.34 -4.86
C LEU A 92 2.75 8.64 -5.64
N GLU A 93 3.22 7.67 -6.43
CA GLU A 93 4.30 7.92 -7.38
C GLU A 93 3.86 8.90 -8.48
N GLU A 94 2.67 8.74 -9.04
CA GLU A 94 2.13 9.65 -10.05
C GLU A 94 1.96 11.08 -9.50
N LEU A 95 1.45 11.21 -8.28
CA LEU A 95 1.29 12.46 -7.55
C LEU A 95 2.63 13.17 -7.39
N LYS A 96 3.70 12.43 -7.05
CA LYS A 96 5.05 12.99 -6.91
C LYS A 96 5.54 13.65 -8.20
N TYR A 97 5.22 13.10 -9.37
CA TYR A 97 5.70 13.64 -10.64
C TYR A 97 4.78 14.69 -11.25
N SER A 98 3.47 14.50 -11.11
CA SER A 98 2.47 15.38 -11.73
C SER A 98 2.12 16.58 -10.85
N GLY A 99 2.16 16.43 -9.52
CA GLY A 99 1.58 17.38 -8.59
C GLY A 99 0.08 17.61 -8.81
N SER A 100 -0.64 16.65 -9.42
CA SER A 100 -2.05 16.80 -9.73
C SER A 100 -2.93 16.68 -8.47
N GLU A 101 -3.78 17.68 -8.24
CA GLU A 101 -4.76 17.67 -7.16
C GLU A 101 -5.82 16.58 -7.34
N GLU A 102 -6.16 16.24 -8.59
CA GLU A 102 -7.10 15.15 -8.90
C GLU A 102 -6.59 13.80 -8.36
N ILE A 103 -5.30 13.53 -8.53
CA ILE A 103 -4.66 12.30 -8.03
C ILE A 103 -4.65 12.29 -6.50
N LEU A 104 -4.46 13.45 -5.86
CA LEU A 104 -4.50 13.56 -4.41
C LEU A 104 -5.87 13.18 -3.85
N ILE A 105 -6.95 13.66 -4.48
CA ILE A 105 -8.32 13.29 -4.14
C ILE A 105 -8.53 11.78 -4.30
N GLU A 106 -8.05 11.20 -5.40
CA GLU A 106 -8.14 9.75 -5.62
C GLU A 106 -7.42 8.93 -4.53
N ILE A 107 -6.23 9.39 -4.10
CA ILE A 107 -5.48 8.76 -3.01
C ILE A 107 -6.26 8.84 -1.70
N GLN A 108 -6.84 10.00 -1.36
CA GLN A 108 -7.62 10.16 -0.13
C GLN A 108 -8.83 9.24 -0.11
N ASP A 109 -9.58 9.18 -1.20
CA ASP A 109 -10.71 8.26 -1.37
C ASP A 109 -10.28 6.80 -1.18
N LEU A 110 -9.13 6.43 -1.73
CA LEU A 110 -8.59 5.09 -1.61
C LEU A 110 -8.17 4.78 -0.16
N LEU A 111 -7.47 5.70 0.52
CA LEU A 111 -7.07 5.55 1.92
C LEU A 111 -8.27 5.43 2.86
N ASN A 112 -9.37 6.15 2.59
CA ASN A 112 -10.60 6.02 3.34
C ASN A 112 -11.18 4.60 3.21
N ARG A 113 -11.24 4.06 1.99
CA ARG A 113 -11.70 2.67 1.76
C ARG A 113 -10.79 1.64 2.44
N ILE A 114 -9.47 1.82 2.34
CA ILE A 114 -8.48 0.95 3.00
C ILE A 114 -8.67 1.01 4.53
N SER A 115 -8.94 2.19 5.09
CA SER A 115 -9.19 2.39 6.52
C SER A 115 -10.45 1.67 6.99
N ASP A 116 -11.54 1.75 6.23
CA ASP A 116 -12.78 1.02 6.52
C ASP A 116 -12.54 -0.50 6.57
N VAL A 117 -11.75 -1.02 5.64
CA VAL A 117 -11.38 -2.43 5.62
C VAL A 117 -10.49 -2.78 6.82
N ALA A 118 -9.51 -1.95 7.16
CA ALA A 118 -8.64 -2.15 8.32
C ALA A 118 -9.44 -2.17 9.64
N ILE A 119 -10.44 -1.29 9.78
CA ILE A 119 -11.36 -1.27 10.93
C ILE A 119 -12.17 -2.56 11.01
N LYS A 120 -12.78 -3.00 9.90
CA LYS A 120 -13.55 -4.25 9.82
C LYS A 120 -12.70 -5.47 10.18
N GLN A 121 -11.44 -5.49 9.75
CA GLN A 121 -10.47 -6.56 10.05
C GLN A 121 -9.83 -6.42 11.44
N ARG A 122 -10.12 -5.35 12.18
CA ARG A 122 -9.47 -5.02 13.46
C ARG A 122 -7.93 -4.96 13.35
N SER A 123 -7.43 -4.53 12.19
CA SER A 123 -5.99 -4.36 11.94
C SER A 123 -5.50 -3.04 12.51
N ILE A 124 -5.27 -3.03 13.83
CA ILE A 124 -4.94 -1.81 14.59
C ILE A 124 -3.67 -1.15 14.06
N THR A 125 -2.60 -1.92 13.84
CA THR A 125 -1.33 -1.37 13.34
C THR A 125 -1.51 -0.70 11.98
N THR A 126 -2.20 -1.37 11.06
CA THR A 126 -2.55 -0.81 9.75
C THR A 126 -3.32 0.49 9.88
N LEU A 127 -4.28 0.55 10.80
CA LEU A 127 -5.09 1.76 11.01
C LEU A 127 -4.23 2.93 11.53
N VAL A 128 -3.27 2.66 12.41
CA VAL A 128 -2.31 3.67 12.90
C VAL A 128 -1.47 4.22 11.75
N ASP A 129 -0.91 3.35 10.91
CA ASP A 129 -0.10 3.75 9.76
C ASP A 129 -0.90 4.56 8.73
N LEU A 130 -2.15 4.17 8.48
CA LEU A 130 -3.06 4.88 7.58
C LEU A 130 -3.36 6.30 8.09
N TYR A 131 -3.64 6.47 9.39
CA TYR A 131 -3.85 7.81 9.95
C TYR A 131 -2.60 8.69 9.86
N SER A 132 -1.41 8.14 10.06
CA SER A 132 -0.18 8.90 9.87
C SER A 132 0.06 9.28 8.40
N LEU A 133 -0.25 8.39 7.45
CA LEU A 133 -0.18 8.72 6.02
C LEU A 133 -1.20 9.82 5.65
N GLN A 134 -2.45 9.70 6.10
CA GLN A 134 -3.47 10.72 5.90
C GLN A 134 -3.05 12.07 6.49
N ALA A 135 -2.39 12.07 7.66
CA ALA A 135 -1.88 13.29 8.26
C ALA A 135 -0.87 14.01 7.35
N LYS A 136 0.08 13.27 6.77
CA LYS A 136 1.07 13.84 5.85
C LYS A 136 0.43 14.39 4.57
N LEU A 137 -0.61 13.73 4.05
CA LEU A 137 -1.36 14.26 2.91
C LEU A 137 -2.10 15.56 3.27
N ALA A 138 -2.75 15.60 4.44
CA ALA A 138 -3.37 16.82 4.93
C ALA A 138 -2.35 17.97 5.07
N LEU A 139 -1.12 17.66 5.48
CA LEU A 139 -0.05 18.66 5.53
C LEU A 139 0.34 19.18 4.14
N ILE A 140 0.39 18.32 3.12
CA ILE A 140 0.70 18.70 1.72
C ILE A 140 -0.35 19.66 1.15
N GLU A 141 -1.61 19.46 1.55
CA GLU A 141 -2.75 20.33 1.23
C GLU A 141 -2.74 21.65 2.00
N GLY A 142 -1.86 21.79 3.00
CA GLY A 142 -1.80 22.96 3.86
C GLY A 142 -2.76 22.93 5.03
N ASN A 143 -3.38 21.77 5.29
CA ASN A 143 -4.25 21.56 6.43
C ASN A 143 -3.47 21.00 7.63
N ALA A 144 -2.63 21.86 8.23
CA ALA A 144 -1.80 21.51 9.37
C ALA A 144 -2.61 21.07 10.61
N GLU A 145 -3.79 21.64 10.82
CA GLU A 145 -4.67 21.25 11.94
C GLU A 145 -5.21 19.84 11.73
N LEU A 146 -5.75 19.51 10.55
CA LEU A 146 -6.18 18.14 10.25
C LEU A 146 -5.02 17.14 10.34
N SER A 147 -3.83 17.51 9.85
CA SER A 147 -2.62 16.69 10.02
C SER A 147 -2.35 16.38 11.49
N LYS A 148 -2.44 17.38 12.37
CA LYS A 148 -2.21 17.21 13.81
C LYS A 148 -3.29 16.35 14.47
N GLU A 149 -4.55 16.54 14.10
CA GLU A 149 -5.68 15.73 14.59
C GLU A 149 -5.49 14.25 14.22
N LEU A 150 -5.12 13.97 12.97
CA LEU A 150 -4.88 12.62 12.47
C LEU A 150 -3.68 11.95 13.17
N LEU A 151 -2.57 12.66 13.39
CA LEU A 151 -1.43 12.14 14.15
C LEU A 151 -1.77 11.88 15.61
N THR A 152 -2.57 12.76 16.23
CA THR A 152 -3.01 12.57 17.62
C THR A 152 -3.90 11.34 17.73
N LYS A 153 -4.82 11.16 16.78
CA LYS A 153 -5.67 9.97 16.69
C LYS A 153 -4.84 8.69 16.52
N ALA A 154 -3.84 8.70 15.64
CA ALA A 154 -2.92 7.58 15.45
C ALA A 154 -2.17 7.24 16.75
N LEU A 155 -1.63 8.26 17.44
CA LEU A 155 -0.88 8.11 18.68
C LEU A 155 -1.76 7.54 19.80
N THR A 156 -2.95 8.10 20.00
CA THR A 156 -3.90 7.62 21.01
C THR A 156 -4.29 6.16 20.76
N ILE A 157 -4.47 5.73 19.51
CA ILE A 157 -4.72 4.32 19.20
C ILE A 157 -3.50 3.45 19.55
N ALA A 158 -2.29 3.90 19.20
CA ALA A 158 -1.06 3.17 19.48
C ALA A 158 -0.82 2.99 20.99
N GLU A 159 -0.95 4.07 21.77
CA GLU A 159 -0.81 4.06 23.24
C GLU A 159 -1.84 3.16 23.91
N ASN A 160 -3.13 3.31 23.55
CA ASN A 160 -4.21 2.49 24.12
C ASN A 160 -4.08 1.00 23.80
N LYS A 161 -3.28 0.64 22.80
CA LYS A 161 -3.05 -0.75 22.37
C LYS A 161 -1.67 -1.27 22.74
N GLY A 162 -0.88 -0.49 23.49
CA GLY A 162 0.45 -0.88 23.94
C GLY A 162 1.46 -1.02 22.79
N LEU A 163 1.29 -0.25 21.71
CA LEU A 163 2.17 -0.28 20.54
C LEU A 163 3.33 0.70 20.72
N GLU A 164 4.17 0.47 21.74
CA GLU A 164 5.21 1.40 22.21
C GLU A 164 6.10 1.96 21.09
N LEU A 165 6.67 1.09 20.25
CA LEU A 165 7.53 1.50 19.13
C LEU A 165 6.81 2.41 18.12
N LEU A 166 5.52 2.15 17.86
CA LEU A 166 4.71 3.00 16.97
C LEU A 166 4.39 4.34 17.64
N SER A 167 4.08 4.33 18.93
CA SER A 167 3.85 5.56 19.70
C SER A 167 5.10 6.45 19.71
N GLU A 168 6.29 5.89 19.96
CA GLU A 168 7.55 6.64 19.90
C GLU A 168 7.79 7.26 18.52
N LYS A 169 7.57 6.46 17.45
CA LYS A 169 7.67 6.94 16.07
C LYS A 169 6.71 8.10 15.79
N LEU A 170 5.46 8.01 16.28
CA LEU A 170 4.45 9.06 16.09
C LEU A 170 4.76 10.33 16.89
N ILE A 171 5.30 10.21 18.10
CA ILE A 171 5.76 11.36 18.90
C ILE A 171 6.89 12.10 18.17
N LEU A 172 7.85 11.36 17.60
CA LEU A 172 8.91 11.95 16.79
C LEU A 172 8.34 12.69 15.57
N GLN A 173 7.36 12.09 14.88
CA GLN A 173 6.68 12.73 13.74
C GLN A 173 5.90 13.99 14.14
N GLN A 174 5.19 13.98 15.28
CA GLN A 174 4.48 15.17 15.77
C GLN A 174 5.45 16.30 16.13
N ASN A 175 6.57 15.97 16.76
CA ASN A 175 7.60 16.96 17.10
C ASN A 175 8.24 17.55 15.84
N GLN A 176 8.53 16.72 14.84
CA GLN A 176 9.02 17.18 13.54
C GLN A 176 8.02 18.12 12.86
N LEU A 177 6.73 17.74 12.82
CA LEU A 177 5.66 18.58 12.27
C LEU A 177 5.61 19.94 12.96
N PHE A 178 5.65 19.97 14.29
CA PHE A 178 5.60 21.20 15.07
C PHE A 178 6.81 22.10 14.78
N ASN A 179 8.01 21.52 14.71
CA ASN A 179 9.23 22.26 14.44
C ASN A 179 9.30 22.83 13.02
N GLN A 180 8.66 22.17 12.04
CA GLN A 180 8.64 22.59 10.64
C GLN A 180 7.43 23.48 10.29
N LEU A 181 6.52 23.73 11.24
CA LEU A 181 5.23 24.37 10.95
C LEU A 181 5.37 25.77 10.32
N GLU A 182 6.39 26.54 10.72
CA GLU A 182 6.68 27.85 10.12
C GLU A 182 7.25 27.74 8.70
N GLU A 183 8.06 26.72 8.41
CA GLU A 183 8.55 26.43 7.06
C GLU A 183 7.38 26.05 6.13
N TRP A 184 6.45 25.23 6.64
CA TRP A 184 5.22 24.89 5.93
C TRP A 184 4.39 26.13 5.61
N LYS A 185 4.11 26.98 6.60
CA LYS A 185 3.39 28.24 6.38
C LYS A 185 4.06 29.08 5.28
N ALA A 186 5.38 29.20 5.29
CA ALA A 186 6.11 29.94 4.28
C ALA A 186 5.91 29.36 2.87
N LEU A 187 5.93 28.03 2.71
CA LEU A 187 5.68 27.36 1.42
C LEU A 187 4.28 27.61 0.88
N PHE A 188 3.26 27.59 1.75
CA PHE A 188 1.88 27.90 1.35
C PHE A 188 1.71 29.37 0.97
N ILE A 189 2.34 30.29 1.71
CA ILE A 189 2.34 31.73 1.38
C ILE A 189 2.98 31.99 0.01
N GLN A 190 4.04 31.24 -0.33
CA GLN A 190 4.72 31.33 -1.62
C GLN A 190 3.96 30.66 -2.76
N ASN A 191 2.81 30.02 -2.48
CA ASN A 191 2.05 29.23 -3.44
C ASN A 191 2.93 28.19 -4.17
N SER A 192 3.80 27.52 -3.40
CA SER A 192 4.68 26.48 -3.93
C SER A 192 3.88 25.38 -4.63
N LYS A 193 4.44 24.79 -5.67
CA LYS A 193 3.75 23.72 -6.40
C LYS A 193 3.61 22.49 -5.51
N LEU A 194 2.53 21.72 -5.70
CA LEU A 194 2.28 20.49 -4.92
C LEU A 194 3.48 19.53 -4.96
N GLN A 195 4.13 19.42 -6.12
CA GLN A 195 5.35 18.63 -6.31
C GLN A 195 6.48 19.02 -5.32
N GLU A 196 6.73 20.31 -5.14
CA GLU A 196 7.78 20.82 -4.23
C GLU A 196 7.44 20.46 -2.77
N ARG A 197 6.15 20.55 -2.39
CA ARG A 197 5.67 20.16 -1.06
C ARG A 197 5.85 18.66 -0.81
N ILE A 198 5.62 17.83 -1.82
CA ILE A 198 5.79 16.37 -1.74
C ILE A 198 7.26 15.99 -1.56
N GLU A 199 8.18 16.66 -2.26
CA GLU A 199 9.62 16.39 -2.16
C GLU A 199 10.16 16.62 -0.75
N ILE A 200 9.63 17.62 -0.03
CA ILE A 200 10.02 17.92 1.35
C ILE A 200 9.62 16.82 2.34
N LEU A 201 8.53 16.09 2.06
CA LEU A 201 7.97 15.11 3.00
C LEU A 201 8.48 13.68 2.84
N ASN A 202 9.34 13.41 1.84
CA ASN A 202 9.83 12.06 1.54
C ASN A 202 8.72 10.98 1.57
N LEU A 203 7.51 11.31 1.08
CA LEU A 203 6.31 10.46 1.22
C LEU A 203 6.54 9.01 0.81
N LYS A 204 7.32 8.80 -0.26
CA LYS A 204 7.58 7.48 -0.85
C LYS A 204 8.17 6.47 0.16
N GLU A 205 9.11 6.90 0.99
CA GLU A 205 9.76 6.02 1.97
C GLU A 205 8.75 5.53 3.00
N TYR A 206 7.86 6.41 3.45
CA TYR A 206 6.85 6.10 4.45
C TYR A 206 5.76 5.16 3.93
N ILE A 207 5.34 5.36 2.68
CA ILE A 207 4.35 4.50 2.03
C ILE A 207 4.95 3.12 1.81
N THR A 208 6.18 3.04 1.31
CA THR A 208 6.86 1.77 1.14
C THR A 208 6.95 1.03 2.48
N GLU A 209 7.28 1.72 3.57
CA GLU A 209 7.34 1.12 4.91
C GLU A 209 5.96 0.66 5.42
N ALA A 210 4.93 1.52 5.35
CA ALA A 210 3.57 1.18 5.78
C ALA A 210 2.97 0.05 4.94
N ILE A 211 3.18 0.08 3.62
CA ILE A 211 2.73 -0.95 2.69
C ILE A 211 3.48 -2.25 2.92
N SER A 212 4.81 -2.21 3.04
CA SER A 212 5.63 -3.39 3.31
C SER A 212 5.28 -4.00 4.65
N GLU A 213 5.10 -3.22 5.73
CA GLU A 213 4.69 -3.78 7.02
C GLU A 213 3.34 -4.49 6.95
N VAL A 214 2.37 -3.91 6.23
CA VAL A 214 1.04 -4.47 6.10
C VAL A 214 1.05 -5.75 5.24
N LEU A 215 1.78 -5.73 4.13
CA LEU A 215 1.94 -6.89 3.26
C LEU A 215 2.75 -7.98 3.98
N GLU A 216 3.90 -7.66 4.57
CA GLU A 216 4.76 -8.60 5.28
C GLU A 216 4.11 -9.23 6.51
N LYS A 217 3.40 -8.45 7.34
CA LYS A 217 2.73 -9.00 8.55
C LYS A 217 1.66 -10.02 8.14
N LYS A 218 0.93 -9.80 7.05
CA LYS A 218 -0.04 -10.77 6.52
C LYS A 218 0.63 -11.98 5.87
N PHE A 219 1.67 -11.78 5.06
CA PHE A 219 2.40 -12.89 4.43
C PHE A 219 3.16 -13.75 5.45
N LYS A 220 3.59 -13.21 6.61
CA LYS A 220 4.15 -13.99 7.72
C LYS A 220 3.11 -14.87 8.41
N ILE A 221 1.87 -14.39 8.55
CA ILE A 221 0.75 -15.19 9.08
C ILE A 221 0.44 -16.36 8.12
N GLU A 222 0.52 -16.15 6.80
CA GLU A 222 0.34 -17.19 5.79
C GLU A 222 1.55 -18.13 5.62
N LYS A 223 2.79 -17.66 5.89
CA LYS A 223 3.96 -18.56 6.00
C LYS A 223 3.77 -19.64 7.06
N LYS A 224 3.03 -19.35 8.14
CA LYS A 224 2.64 -20.34 9.15
C LYS A 224 1.73 -21.43 8.59
N TYR A 225 0.84 -21.07 7.65
CA TYR A 225 0.03 -22.04 6.88
C TYR A 225 0.89 -22.82 5.87
N ASN A 226 1.94 -22.22 5.31
CA ASN A 226 2.84 -22.89 4.37
C ASN A 226 3.74 -23.96 5.05
N ILE A 227 4.11 -23.75 6.33
CA ILE A 227 4.75 -24.80 7.15
C ILE A 227 3.76 -25.94 7.42
N PHE A 228 2.52 -25.59 7.80
CA PHE A 228 1.45 -26.58 8.03
C PHE A 228 1.11 -27.42 6.79
N TYR A 229 1.14 -26.82 5.59
CA TYR A 229 0.89 -27.51 4.33
C TYR A 229 2.07 -28.33 3.83
N LYS A 230 3.32 -27.95 4.13
CA LYS A 230 4.49 -28.78 3.85
C LYS A 230 4.47 -30.07 4.66
N ASP A 231 4.01 -30.01 5.90
CA ASP A 231 3.86 -31.20 6.75
C ASP A 231 2.71 -32.10 6.25
N LEU A 232 1.59 -31.51 5.81
CA LEU A 232 0.45 -32.24 5.21
C LEU A 232 0.75 -32.89 3.85
N LEU A 233 1.66 -32.32 3.05
CA LEU A 233 2.09 -32.87 1.76
C LEU A 233 3.25 -33.88 1.88
N MET A 234 3.87 -34.00 3.06
CA MET A 234 4.85 -35.05 3.34
C MET A 234 4.18 -36.36 3.83
N GLU A 235 2.88 -36.33 4.15
CA GLU A 235 2.09 -37.47 4.62
C GLU A 235 1.25 -38.17 3.52
N TYR A 236 1.30 -37.70 2.26
CA TYR A 236 0.66 -38.32 1.09
C TYR A 236 1.66 -38.50 -0.06
#